data_AF-A0A7V9RLK8-F1
#
_entry.id   AF-A0A7V9RLK8-F1
#
_cell.length_a   1.000
_cell.length_b   1.000
_cell.length_c   1.000
_cell.angle_alpha   90.00
_cell.angle_beta   90.00
_cell.angle_gamma   90.00
#
_symmetry.space_group_name_H-M   'P 1'
#
loop_
_entity.id
_entity.type
_entity.pdbx_description
1 polymer ?
#
loop_
_entity_poly.entity_id
_entity_poly.type
_entity_poly.pdbx_seq_one_letter_code
_entity_poly.pdbx_strand_id
1 'polypeptide(L)'
;MTVKEAADALSLSTTSVQLLVERGALKAWRTAGGHRRILPDSVLALLRDRGLAERPVVEDVKVEPESEEAGRNASEQPKPDAALDVLIAEDDPFFRELYQTKLRSIGLPVELRFAFDGVQALLALGSRVPDVLILDLGLPALNGIDTLYALRKDARTARLPVIVATGMSADKIAALGSLPPGSVLVHKPVQFERLRGYLEAIYCLRQIA
;
A
#
# COMPACT_ATOMS: atom_id res chain seq x y z
N MET A 1 8.69 -21.96 8.92
CA MET A 1 7.93 -21.10 9.87
C MET A 1 6.43 -21.26 9.65
N THR A 2 5.59 -20.95 10.64
CA THR A 2 4.12 -20.89 10.51
C THR A 2 3.69 -19.68 9.66
N VAL A 3 2.42 -19.68 9.22
CA VAL A 3 1.83 -18.49 8.56
C VAL A 3 1.82 -17.29 9.50
N LYS A 4 1.58 -17.51 10.80
CA LYS A 4 1.59 -16.46 11.81
C LYS A 4 3.00 -15.88 12.01
N GLU A 5 4.02 -16.74 12.16
CA GLU A 5 5.42 -16.30 12.24
C GLU A 5 5.85 -15.48 11.01
N ALA A 6 5.44 -15.90 9.81
CA ALA A 6 5.72 -15.14 8.58
C ALA A 6 4.96 -13.81 8.53
N ALA A 7 3.74 -13.76 9.06
CA ALA A 7 2.94 -12.55 9.17
C ALA A 7 3.57 -11.54 10.11
N ASP A 8 4.02 -12.01 11.28
CA ASP A 8 4.75 -11.20 12.26
C ASP A 8 6.07 -10.67 11.67
N ALA A 9 6.82 -11.51 10.94
CA ALA A 9 8.09 -11.11 10.32
C ALA A 9 7.94 -10.06 9.20
N LEU A 10 6.82 -10.07 8.48
CA LEU A 10 6.52 -9.13 7.39
C LEU A 10 5.65 -7.95 7.85
N SER A 11 5.25 -7.91 9.12
CA SER A 11 4.25 -6.96 9.66
C SER A 11 2.92 -7.00 8.89
N LEU A 12 2.53 -8.16 8.36
CA LEU A 12 1.32 -8.38 7.55
C LEU A 12 0.23 -9.13 8.32
N SER A 13 -1.00 -9.11 7.82
CA SER A 13 -2.03 -10.03 8.29
C SER A 13 -1.76 -11.46 7.78
N THR A 14 -2.27 -12.47 8.48
CA THR A 14 -2.20 -13.86 8.02
C THR A 14 -2.89 -14.06 6.67
N THR A 15 -3.94 -13.29 6.37
CA THR A 15 -4.62 -13.27 5.07
C THR A 15 -3.72 -12.69 3.98
N SER A 16 -3.01 -11.59 4.25
CA SER A 16 -2.04 -11.02 3.32
C SER A 16 -0.91 -12.02 3.03
N VAL A 17 -0.39 -12.71 4.05
CA VAL A 17 0.61 -13.77 3.86
C VAL A 17 0.07 -14.93 3.04
N GLN A 18 -1.18 -15.36 3.27
CA GLN A 18 -1.81 -16.40 2.46
C GLN A 18 -1.91 -15.98 0.99
N LEU A 19 -2.29 -14.74 0.72
CA LEU A 19 -2.34 -14.19 -0.64
C LEU A 19 -0.97 -14.20 -1.30
N LEU A 20 0.10 -13.83 -0.58
CA LEU A 20 1.48 -13.90 -1.07
C LEU A 20 1.90 -15.33 -1.45
N VAL A 21 1.46 -16.34 -0.69
CA VAL A 21 1.73 -17.75 -0.99
C VAL A 21 0.98 -18.21 -2.23
N GLU A 22 -0.32 -17.91 -2.31
CA GLU A 22 -1.18 -18.34 -3.41
C GLU A 22 -0.72 -17.76 -4.76
N ARG A 23 -0.11 -16.57 -4.73
CA ARG A 23 0.47 -15.92 -5.91
C ARG A 23 1.94 -16.29 -6.17
N GLY A 24 2.51 -17.19 -5.37
CA GLY A 24 3.87 -17.71 -5.54
C GLY A 24 4.98 -16.76 -5.07
N ALA A 25 4.65 -15.60 -4.51
CA ALA A 25 5.61 -14.65 -3.95
C ALA A 25 6.28 -15.18 -2.67
N LEU A 26 5.57 -16.03 -1.92
CA LEU A 26 6.13 -16.81 -0.81
C LEU A 26 6.06 -18.30 -1.09
N LYS A 27 7.22 -18.97 -1.08
CA LYS A 27 7.30 -20.43 -1.17
C LYS A 27 6.79 -21.04 0.14
N ALA A 28 5.87 -21.98 0.00
CA ALA A 28 5.30 -22.72 1.12
C ALA A 28 5.18 -24.20 0.77
N TRP A 29 5.17 -25.05 1.79
CA TRP A 29 4.93 -26.49 1.67
C TRP A 29 3.88 -26.95 2.69
N ARG A 30 3.32 -28.14 2.50
CA ARG A 30 2.36 -28.75 3.43
C ARG A 30 3.02 -29.85 4.23
N THR A 31 2.86 -29.81 5.55
CA THR A 31 3.24 -30.92 6.43
C THR A 31 2.38 -32.16 6.16
N ALA A 32 2.84 -33.33 6.61
CA ALA A 32 2.05 -34.56 6.54
C ALA A 32 0.66 -34.43 7.21
N GLY A 33 0.53 -33.58 8.23
CA GLY A 33 -0.73 -33.24 8.88
C GLY A 33 -1.58 -32.17 8.18
N GLY A 34 -1.25 -31.79 6.94
CA GLY A 34 -2.05 -30.85 6.12
C GLY A 34 -1.82 -29.36 6.41
N HIS A 35 -1.16 -29.00 7.51
CA HIS A 35 -0.84 -27.60 7.81
C HIS A 35 0.22 -27.02 6.87
N ARG A 36 0.02 -25.78 6.41
CA ARG A 36 0.93 -25.04 5.53
C ARG A 36 2.07 -24.39 6.32
N ARG A 37 3.30 -24.53 5.84
CA ARG A 37 4.52 -23.92 6.40
C ARG A 37 5.21 -23.07 5.34
N ILE A 38 5.63 -21.87 5.73
CA ILE A 38 6.36 -20.94 4.86
C ILE A 38 7.86 -21.23 4.96
N LEU A 39 8.57 -21.22 3.83
CA LEU A 39 10.01 -21.36 3.80
C LEU A 39 10.66 -20.06 4.32
N PRO A 40 11.48 -20.11 5.40
CA PRO A 40 12.18 -18.93 5.93
C PRO A 40 12.99 -18.18 4.87
N ASP A 41 13.73 -18.90 4.03
CA ASP A 41 14.52 -18.31 2.95
C ASP A 41 13.66 -17.55 1.94
N SER A 42 12.41 -17.96 1.74
CA SER A 42 11.51 -17.23 0.85
C SER A 42 11.04 -15.91 1.47
N VAL A 43 10.88 -15.85 2.79
CA VAL A 43 10.55 -14.61 3.51
C VAL A 43 11.76 -13.68 3.51
N LEU A 44 12.95 -14.21 3.80
CA LEU A 44 14.20 -13.44 3.76
C LEU A 44 14.52 -12.94 2.35
N ALA A 45 14.31 -13.77 1.32
CA ALA A 45 14.47 -13.36 -0.07
C ALA A 45 13.47 -12.25 -0.43
N LEU A 46 12.22 -12.36 0.00
CA LEU A 46 11.21 -11.32 -0.24
C LEU A 46 11.59 -9.98 0.42
N LEU A 47 12.15 -10.02 1.63
CA LEU A 47 12.65 -8.83 2.32
C LEU A 47 13.89 -8.22 1.63
N ARG A 48 14.73 -9.07 1.02
CA ARG A 48 15.98 -8.67 0.35
C ARG A 48 15.77 -8.12 -1.05
N ASP A 49 15.02 -8.82 -1.90
CA ASP A 49 14.78 -8.46 -3.31
C ASP A 49 14.05 -7.12 -3.49
N ARG A 50 13.45 -6.58 -2.42
CA ARG A 50 12.51 -5.47 -2.50
C ARG A 50 12.85 -4.29 -1.61
N GLY A 51 14.09 -4.21 -1.10
CA GLY A 51 14.54 -3.05 -0.32
C GLY A 51 13.68 -2.80 0.92
N LEU A 52 13.40 -3.85 1.70
CA LEU A 52 12.81 -3.75 3.05
C LEU A 52 13.82 -4.11 4.14
N ALA A 53 14.95 -4.74 3.78
CA ALA A 53 16.12 -4.88 4.64
C ALA A 53 17.00 -3.61 4.66
N GLU A 54 16.89 -2.77 3.63
CA GLU A 54 17.38 -1.40 3.60
C GLU A 54 16.15 -0.51 3.40
N ARG A 55 16.10 0.67 4.03
CA ARG A 55 14.99 1.62 3.88
C ARG A 55 14.66 1.77 2.39
N PRO A 56 13.38 1.92 1.99
CA PRO A 56 13.05 2.21 0.60
C PRO A 56 13.94 3.36 0.16
N VAL A 57 14.56 3.25 -1.02
CA VAL A 57 15.37 4.31 -1.60
C VAL A 57 14.49 5.55 -1.65
N VAL A 58 14.68 6.38 -0.64
CA VAL A 58 14.28 7.77 -0.65
C VAL A 58 15.14 8.39 -1.72
N GLU A 59 14.54 8.78 -2.84
CA GLU A 59 14.94 10.07 -3.38
C GLU A 59 14.55 11.10 -2.31
N ASP A 60 15.43 11.24 -1.32
CA ASP A 60 15.45 12.32 -0.34
C ASP A 60 15.68 13.61 -1.13
N VAL A 61 14.62 14.18 -1.70
CA VAL A 61 14.62 15.61 -2.01
C VAL A 61 14.28 16.32 -0.71
N LYS A 62 15.28 16.39 0.18
CA LYS A 62 15.24 17.24 1.37
C LYS A 62 15.10 18.70 0.94
N VAL A 63 14.09 19.38 1.47
CA VAL A 63 14.19 20.82 1.71
C VAL A 63 14.15 20.98 3.23
N GLU A 64 15.29 21.31 3.81
CA GLU A 64 15.41 21.70 5.23
C GLU A 64 14.78 23.10 5.42
N PRO A 65 14.32 23.44 6.63
CA PRO A 65 15.28 23.85 7.65
C PRO A 65 15.27 22.99 8.93
N GLU A 66 16.41 23.09 9.60
CA GLU A 66 16.88 22.50 10.85
C GLU A 66 15.87 22.45 12.00
N SER A 67 15.76 21.32 12.68
CA SER A 67 16.38 21.10 14.00
C SER A 67 16.12 19.68 14.51
N GLU A 68 17.13 19.17 15.19
CA GLU A 68 17.31 17.80 15.69
C GLU A 68 16.23 17.36 16.69
N GLU A 69 15.84 16.07 16.65
CA GLU A 69 16.22 15.12 17.70
C GLU A 69 15.66 13.70 17.44
N ALA A 70 16.30 12.75 18.10
CA ALA A 70 16.36 11.35 17.79
C ALA A 70 15.14 10.52 18.22
N GLY A 71 14.76 9.59 17.34
CA GLY A 71 14.22 8.27 17.63
C GLY A 71 12.81 8.18 18.24
N ARG A 72 11.94 7.36 17.64
CA ARG A 72 11.08 6.37 18.34
C ARG A 72 10.14 5.62 17.41
N ASN A 73 10.11 4.31 17.65
CA ASN A 73 9.01 3.34 17.71
C ASN A 73 7.75 3.49 16.83
N ALA A 74 7.39 2.34 16.26
CA ALA A 74 6.09 2.01 15.70
C ALA A 74 4.95 2.18 16.72
N SER A 75 4.32 3.35 16.72
CA SER A 75 2.89 3.60 17.00
C SER A 75 2.61 5.09 17.24
N GLU A 76 3.12 5.99 16.40
CA GLU A 76 2.72 7.41 16.49
C GLU A 76 1.49 7.65 15.61
N GLN A 77 0.39 8.05 16.26
CA GLN A 77 -0.74 8.67 15.58
C GLN A 77 -0.21 9.87 14.77
N PRO A 78 -0.66 10.07 13.51
CA PRO A 78 -0.17 11.16 12.70
C PRO A 78 -0.40 12.49 13.42
N LYS A 79 0.66 13.27 13.61
CA LYS A 79 0.54 14.65 14.12
C LYS A 79 -0.38 15.43 13.18
N PRO A 80 -1.26 16.30 13.70
CA PRO A 80 -2.20 17.06 12.87
C PRO A 80 -1.50 17.73 11.68
N ASP A 81 -0.44 18.49 11.92
CA ASP A 81 0.31 19.21 10.87
C ASP A 81 1.34 18.39 10.07
N ALA A 82 1.37 17.06 10.20
CA ALA A 82 2.31 16.23 9.42
C ALA A 82 1.99 16.25 7.91
N ALA A 83 2.92 15.85 7.05
CA ALA A 83 2.56 15.59 5.65
C ALA A 83 1.53 14.44 5.56
N LEU A 84 0.66 14.49 4.56
CA LEU A 84 -0.26 13.39 4.24
C LEU A 84 0.53 12.25 3.58
N ASP A 85 0.58 11.07 4.20
CA ASP A 85 1.26 9.90 3.64
C ASP A 85 0.36 9.21 2.61
N VAL A 86 0.76 9.24 1.34
CA VAL A 86 0.04 8.68 0.21
C VAL A 86 0.84 7.52 -0.37
N LEU A 87 0.30 6.30 -0.25
CA LEU A 87 0.86 5.13 -0.94
C LEU A 87 0.19 4.96 -2.30
N ILE A 88 0.98 4.88 -3.37
CA ILE A 88 0.53 4.72 -4.74
C ILE A 88 1.05 3.40 -5.29
N ALA A 89 0.15 2.49 -5.64
CA ALA A 89 0.48 1.23 -6.25
C ALA A 89 0.23 1.32 -7.77
N GLU A 90 1.32 1.48 -8.54
CA GLU A 90 1.33 1.76 -9.98
C GLU A 90 2.64 1.25 -10.62
N ASP A 91 2.54 0.34 -11.59
CA ASP A 91 3.68 -0.28 -12.28
C ASP A 91 4.15 0.53 -13.49
N ASP A 92 3.28 1.34 -14.06
CA ASP A 92 3.59 2.17 -15.22
C ASP A 92 4.42 3.42 -14.82
N PRO A 93 5.65 3.59 -15.36
CA PRO A 93 6.53 4.70 -15.02
C PRO A 93 5.97 6.08 -15.42
N PHE A 94 5.20 6.16 -16.51
CA PHE A 94 4.60 7.40 -16.97
C PHE A 94 3.52 7.88 -16.00
N PHE A 95 2.65 6.98 -15.53
CA PHE A 95 1.65 7.35 -14.52
C PHE A 95 2.31 7.74 -13.19
N ARG A 96 3.41 7.10 -12.78
CA ARG A 96 4.14 7.48 -11.57
C ARG A 96 4.70 8.89 -11.62
N GLU A 97 5.38 9.25 -12.71
CA GLU A 97 5.90 10.60 -12.91
C GLU A 97 4.77 11.64 -12.91
N LEU A 98 3.63 11.28 -13.51
CA LEU A 98 2.45 12.12 -13.52
C LEU A 98 1.88 12.32 -12.10
N TYR A 99 1.75 11.27 -11.30
CA TYR A 99 1.36 11.38 -9.89
C TYR A 99 2.33 12.25 -9.10
N GLN A 100 3.64 12.04 -9.27
CA GLN A 100 4.66 12.80 -8.56
C GLN A 100 4.57 14.29 -8.89
N THR A 101 4.48 14.64 -10.17
CA THR A 101 4.43 16.03 -10.63
C THR A 101 3.13 16.72 -10.26
N LYS A 102 1.99 16.02 -10.39
CA LYS A 102 0.67 16.60 -10.15
C LYS A 102 0.32 16.68 -8.68
N LEU A 103 0.67 15.66 -7.89
CA LEU A 103 0.36 15.65 -6.45
C LEU A 103 1.28 16.54 -5.64
N ARG A 104 2.53 16.76 -6.06
CA ARG A 104 3.41 17.76 -5.41
C ARG A 104 2.94 19.19 -5.61
N SER A 105 2.19 19.48 -6.68
CA SER A 105 1.71 20.83 -6.98
C SER A 105 0.32 21.16 -6.43
N ILE A 106 -0.26 20.30 -5.56
CA ILE A 106 -1.61 20.51 -5.02
C ILE A 106 -1.67 21.51 -3.85
N GLY A 107 -0.54 22.04 -3.40
CA GLY A 107 -0.49 23.03 -2.32
C GLY A 107 -0.75 22.45 -0.91
N LEU A 108 -0.68 21.12 -0.76
CA LEU A 108 -0.75 20.43 0.53
C LEU A 108 0.58 19.75 0.83
N PRO A 109 0.97 19.61 2.11
CA PRO A 109 2.12 18.80 2.48
C PRO A 109 1.77 17.33 2.24
N VAL A 110 2.37 16.71 1.22
CA VAL A 110 2.17 15.30 0.87
C VAL A 110 3.49 14.56 0.82
N GLU A 111 3.54 13.38 1.44
CA GLU A 111 4.62 12.41 1.29
C GLU A 111 4.12 11.30 0.36
N LEU A 112 4.81 11.09 -0.77
CA LEU A 112 4.41 10.07 -1.75
C LEU A 112 5.32 8.84 -1.62
N ARG A 113 4.73 7.68 -1.41
CA ARG A 113 5.40 6.37 -1.50
C ARG A 113 4.85 5.60 -2.69
N PHE A 114 5.72 4.91 -3.40
CA PHE A 114 5.34 4.12 -4.56
C PHE A 114 5.57 2.63 -4.33
N ALA A 115 4.65 1.81 -4.83
CA ALA A 115 4.76 0.37 -4.96
C ALA A 115 4.55 0.00 -6.42
N PHE A 116 5.44 -0.82 -6.98
CA PHE A 116 5.45 -1.12 -8.42
C PHE A 116 4.76 -2.44 -8.77
N ASP A 117 4.29 -3.17 -7.75
CA ASP A 117 3.42 -4.32 -7.91
C ASP A 117 2.59 -4.50 -6.63
N GLY A 118 1.63 -5.40 -6.67
CA GLY A 118 0.77 -5.61 -5.51
C GLY A 118 1.49 -6.16 -4.27
N VAL A 119 2.54 -6.96 -4.45
CA VAL A 119 3.31 -7.52 -3.33
C VAL A 119 4.09 -6.41 -2.61
N GLN A 120 4.69 -5.46 -3.35
CA GLN A 120 5.30 -4.26 -2.76
C GLN A 120 4.26 -3.43 -2.01
N ALA A 121 3.05 -3.28 -2.57
CA ALA A 121 1.99 -2.53 -1.92
C ALA A 121 1.60 -3.16 -0.58
N LEU A 122 1.42 -4.48 -0.52
CA LEU A 122 1.14 -5.19 0.74
C LEU A 122 2.26 -4.98 1.76
N LEU A 123 3.52 -5.17 1.37
CA LEU A 123 4.65 -5.01 2.28
C LEU A 123 4.78 -3.56 2.78
N ALA A 124 4.57 -2.57 1.91
CA ALA A 124 4.55 -1.16 2.28
C ALA A 124 3.44 -0.84 3.29
N LEU A 125 2.25 -1.44 3.13
CA LEU A 125 1.13 -1.34 4.07
C LEU A 125 1.42 -2.03 5.41
N GLY A 126 2.14 -3.16 5.37
CA GLY A 126 2.57 -3.87 6.58
C GLY A 126 3.58 -3.08 7.41
N SER A 127 4.51 -2.39 6.73
CA SER A 127 5.54 -1.55 7.36
C SER A 127 4.96 -0.26 7.97
N ARG A 128 4.18 0.49 7.19
CA ARG A 128 3.49 1.72 7.63
C ARG A 128 2.18 1.89 6.89
N VAL A 129 1.08 1.95 7.64
CA VAL A 129 -0.24 2.26 7.09
C VAL A 129 -0.25 3.74 6.66
N PRO A 130 -0.50 4.05 5.37
CA PRO A 130 -0.60 5.42 4.88
C PRO A 130 -1.91 6.07 5.31
N ASP A 131 -2.03 7.38 5.11
CA ASP A 131 -3.30 8.09 5.27
C ASP A 131 -4.28 7.75 4.13
N VAL A 132 -3.76 7.41 2.95
CA VAL A 132 -4.55 7.02 1.77
C VAL A 132 -3.76 6.09 0.87
N LEU A 133 -4.47 5.10 0.30
CA LEU A 133 -3.96 4.22 -0.75
C LEU A 133 -4.59 4.57 -2.09
N ILE A 134 -3.76 4.81 -3.10
CA ILE A 134 -4.15 4.83 -4.51
C ILE A 134 -3.72 3.50 -5.12
N LEU A 135 -4.67 2.70 -5.61
CA LEU A 135 -4.41 1.36 -6.14
C LEU A 135 -4.87 1.24 -7.59
N ASP A 136 -3.98 0.85 -8.50
CA ASP A 136 -4.40 0.33 -9.80
C ASP A 136 -4.78 -1.17 -9.70
N LEU A 137 -5.97 -1.51 -10.20
CA LEU A 137 -6.43 -2.90 -10.34
C LEU A 137 -5.69 -3.64 -11.47
N GLY A 138 -5.06 -2.91 -12.38
CA GLY A 138 -4.26 -3.45 -13.49
C GLY A 138 -2.91 -4.00 -13.06
N LEU A 139 -2.49 -3.80 -11.81
CA LEU A 139 -1.19 -4.22 -11.33
C LEU A 139 -0.97 -5.73 -11.48
N PRO A 140 0.23 -6.14 -11.93
CA PRO A 140 0.60 -7.55 -11.95
C PRO A 140 0.76 -8.13 -10.53
N ALA A 141 0.81 -9.46 -10.47
CA ALA A 141 1.03 -10.30 -9.29
C ALA A 141 -0.11 -10.35 -8.23
N LEU A 142 -0.93 -9.31 -8.08
CA LEU A 142 -2.10 -9.36 -7.20
C LEU A 142 -3.40 -9.06 -7.94
N ASN A 143 -4.46 -9.80 -7.59
CA ASN A 143 -5.81 -9.37 -7.93
C ASN A 143 -6.15 -8.16 -7.04
N GLY A 144 -6.35 -6.99 -7.66
CA GLY A 144 -6.61 -5.75 -6.95
C GLY A 144 -7.82 -5.85 -6.01
N ILE A 145 -8.90 -6.55 -6.42
CA ILE A 145 -10.10 -6.70 -5.58
C ILE A 145 -9.85 -7.58 -4.35
N ASP A 146 -9.19 -8.73 -4.52
CA ASP A 146 -8.84 -9.61 -3.40
C ASP A 146 -7.95 -8.88 -2.37
N THR A 147 -7.03 -8.05 -2.88
CA THR A 147 -6.16 -7.21 -2.05
C THR A 147 -6.99 -6.24 -1.22
N LEU A 148 -7.95 -5.54 -1.84
CA LEU A 148 -8.82 -4.61 -1.12
C LEU A 148 -9.64 -5.31 -0.03
N TYR A 149 -10.17 -6.51 -0.29
CA TYR A 149 -10.86 -7.30 0.75
C TYR A 149 -9.92 -7.77 1.86
N ALA A 150 -8.66 -8.13 1.54
CA ALA A 150 -7.67 -8.48 2.55
C ALA A 150 -7.37 -7.29 3.48
N LEU A 151 -7.26 -6.07 2.93
CA LEU A 151 -7.09 -4.84 3.73
C LEU A 151 -8.29 -4.59 4.65
N ARG A 152 -9.52 -4.81 4.17
CA ARG A 152 -10.72 -4.64 5.01
C ARG A 152 -10.80 -5.62 6.18
N LYS A 153 -10.14 -6.78 6.09
CA LYS A 153 -10.10 -7.79 7.16
C LYS A 153 -9.01 -7.52 8.21
N ASP A 154 -8.01 -6.70 7.91
CA ASP A 154 -6.97 -6.30 8.86
C ASP A 154 -7.42 -5.07 9.65
N ALA A 155 -7.50 -5.16 10.97
CA ALA A 155 -7.93 -4.07 11.84
C ALA A 155 -7.11 -2.78 11.64
N ARG A 156 -5.84 -2.89 11.23
CA ARG A 156 -4.95 -1.74 10.97
C ARG A 156 -5.28 -1.01 9.68
N THR A 157 -5.83 -1.68 8.67
CA THR A 157 -6.14 -1.11 7.35
C THR A 157 -7.64 -1.13 7.01
N ALA A 158 -8.47 -1.62 7.93
CA ALA A 158 -9.92 -1.72 7.75
C ALA A 158 -10.58 -0.39 7.42
N ARG A 159 -10.07 0.71 7.98
CA ARG A 159 -10.57 2.08 7.77
C ARG A 159 -9.75 2.90 6.76
N LEU A 160 -8.70 2.32 6.18
CA LEU A 160 -7.84 3.00 5.22
C LEU A 160 -8.67 3.51 4.03
N PRO A 161 -8.68 4.82 3.74
CA PRO A 161 -9.24 5.36 2.50
C PRO A 161 -8.53 4.75 1.29
N VAL A 162 -9.31 4.23 0.34
CA VAL A 162 -8.77 3.64 -0.89
C VAL A 162 -9.38 4.34 -2.09
N ILE A 163 -8.51 4.86 -2.95
CA ILE A 163 -8.85 5.37 -4.28
C ILE A 163 -8.38 4.32 -5.30
N VAL A 164 -9.32 3.69 -5.98
CA VAL A 164 -9.05 2.74 -7.05
C VAL A 164 -8.92 3.51 -8.35
N ALA A 165 -7.72 3.56 -8.92
CA ALA A 165 -7.42 4.29 -10.16
C ALA A 165 -7.09 3.29 -11.28
N THR A 166 -8.03 3.01 -12.17
CA THR A 166 -7.89 1.88 -13.13
C THR A 166 -8.25 2.23 -14.56
N GLY A 167 -7.55 1.59 -15.51
CA GLY A 167 -7.90 1.59 -16.94
C GLY A 167 -8.89 0.48 -17.33
N MET A 168 -9.33 -0.37 -16.39
CA MET A 168 -10.30 -1.43 -16.68
C MET A 168 -11.69 -0.86 -17.00
N SER A 169 -12.40 -1.53 -17.91
CA SER A 169 -13.82 -1.24 -18.17
C SER A 169 -14.69 -1.67 -16.99
N ALA A 170 -15.87 -1.07 -16.85
CA ALA A 170 -16.83 -1.42 -15.80
C ALA A 170 -17.17 -2.92 -15.80
N ASP A 171 -17.34 -3.53 -16.98
CA ASP A 171 -17.65 -4.96 -17.11
C ASP A 171 -16.51 -5.85 -16.58
N LYS A 172 -15.25 -5.47 -16.86
CA LYS A 172 -14.08 -6.20 -16.34
C LYS A 172 -13.99 -6.06 -14.82
N ILE A 173 -14.24 -4.88 -14.27
CA ILE A 173 -14.27 -4.67 -12.83
C ILE A 173 -15.38 -5.52 -12.20
N ALA A 174 -16.58 -5.49 -12.75
CA ALA A 174 -17.72 -6.28 -12.27
C ALA A 174 -17.43 -7.79 -12.30
N ALA A 175 -16.72 -8.27 -13.31
CA ALA A 175 -16.30 -9.68 -13.42
C ALA A 175 -15.28 -10.08 -12.34
N LEU A 176 -14.46 -9.15 -11.85
CA LEU A 176 -13.55 -9.39 -10.73
C LEU A 176 -14.27 -9.35 -9.37
N GLY A 177 -15.47 -8.76 -9.31
CA GLY A 177 -16.30 -8.64 -8.11
C GLY A 177 -16.68 -7.19 -7.78
N SER A 178 -17.32 -7.00 -6.63
CA SER A 178 -17.63 -5.65 -6.12
C SER A 178 -16.45 -5.07 -5.36
N LEU A 179 -16.21 -3.77 -5.55
CA LEU A 179 -15.29 -3.02 -4.70
C LEU A 179 -15.82 -2.98 -3.26
N PRO A 180 -14.96 -3.11 -2.24
CA PRO A 180 -15.42 -3.04 -0.87
C PRO A 180 -15.96 -1.64 -0.53
N PRO A 181 -16.84 -1.54 0.47
CA PRO A 181 -17.33 -0.25 0.95
C PRO A 181 -16.19 0.71 1.31
N GLY A 182 -16.40 2.00 1.02
CA GLY A 182 -15.41 3.05 1.25
C GLY A 182 -14.28 3.10 0.21
N SER A 183 -14.34 2.30 -0.86
CA SER A 183 -13.48 2.47 -2.03
C SER A 183 -14.08 3.49 -3.00
N VAL A 184 -13.26 4.43 -3.46
CA VAL A 184 -13.63 5.40 -4.49
C VAL A 184 -13.06 4.94 -5.82
N LEU A 185 -13.88 4.82 -6.87
CA LEU A 185 -13.42 4.44 -8.21
C LEU A 185 -13.14 5.69 -9.07
N VAL A 186 -11.97 5.71 -9.70
CA VAL A 186 -11.53 6.69 -10.69
C VAL A 186 -11.03 5.94 -11.93
N HIS A 187 -11.51 6.33 -13.10
CA HIS A 187 -11.03 5.76 -14.36
C HIS A 187 -9.82 6.52 -14.90
N LYS A 188 -8.87 5.81 -15.50
CA LYS A 188 -7.81 6.40 -16.32
C LYS A 188 -8.42 6.93 -17.64
N PRO A 189 -8.04 8.12 -18.14
CA PRO A 189 -7.02 9.03 -17.59
C PRO A 189 -7.48 9.70 -16.30
N VAL A 190 -6.63 9.66 -15.27
CA VAL A 190 -6.95 10.19 -13.94
C VAL A 190 -7.14 11.70 -14.01
N GLN A 191 -8.29 12.17 -13.53
CA GLN A 191 -8.57 13.59 -13.34
C GLN A 191 -7.95 14.05 -12.02
N PHE A 192 -6.77 14.68 -12.09
CA PHE A 192 -5.99 15.05 -10.91
C PHE A 192 -6.67 16.09 -10.03
N GLU A 193 -7.57 16.90 -10.58
CA GLU A 193 -8.38 17.86 -9.84
C GLU A 193 -9.36 17.14 -8.90
N ARG A 194 -9.93 16.01 -9.35
CA ARG A 194 -10.77 15.16 -8.52
C ARG A 194 -9.95 14.45 -7.45
N LEU A 195 -8.77 13.95 -7.81
CA LEU A 195 -7.85 13.33 -6.87
C LEU A 195 -7.41 14.32 -5.77
N ARG A 196 -7.08 15.55 -6.15
CA ARG A 196 -6.77 16.65 -5.22
C ARG A 196 -7.89 16.84 -4.22
N GLY A 197 -9.14 16.95 -4.67
CA GLY A 197 -10.29 17.12 -3.77
C GLY A 197 -10.45 15.98 -2.76
N TYR A 198 -10.15 14.73 -3.14
CA TYR A 198 -10.14 13.62 -2.20
C TYR A 198 -9.02 13.75 -1.16
N LEU A 199 -7.80 14.12 -1.58
CA LEU A 199 -6.68 14.30 -0.68
C LEU A 199 -6.89 15.47 0.29
N GLU A 200 -7.42 16.60 -0.19
CA GLU A 200 -7.82 17.75 0.63
C GLU A 200 -8.84 17.34 1.69
N ALA A 201 -9.88 16.59 1.31
CA ALA A 201 -10.89 16.12 2.24
C ALA A 201 -10.30 15.20 3.33
N ILE A 202 -9.42 14.26 2.95
CA ILE A 202 -8.75 13.36 3.90
C ILE A 202 -7.83 14.15 4.84
N TYR A 203 -7.06 15.10 4.30
CA TYR A 203 -6.18 15.95 5.09
C TYR A 203 -6.96 16.76 6.14
N CYS A 204 -8.06 17.40 5.75
CA CYS A 204 -8.92 18.15 6.65
C CYS A 204 -9.55 17.25 7.74
N LEU A 205 -10.03 16.06 7.37
CA LEU A 205 -10.62 15.11 8.34
C LEU A 205 -9.60 14.68 9.40
N ARG A 206 -8.32 14.54 9.01
CA ARG A 206 -7.23 14.19 9.94
C ARG A 206 -6.94 15.29 10.96
N GLN A 207 -7.21 16.56 10.64
CA GLN A 207 -7.01 17.68 11.58
C GLN A 207 -8.06 17.74 12.69
N ILE A 208 -9.22 17.10 12.48
CA ILE A 208 -10.40 17.23 13.35
C ILE A 208 -10.61 15.96 14.20
N ALA A 209 -9.90 14.88 13.89
CA ALA A 209 -9.95 13.58 14.59
C ALA A 209 -8.95 13.52 15.74
#